data_AF-A0A1G9I686-F1
#
_entry.id   AF-A0A1G9I686-F1
#
_cell.length_a   1.000
_cell.length_b   1.000
_cell.length_c   1.000
_cell.angle_alpha   90.00
_cell.angle_beta   90.00
_cell.angle_gamma   90.00
#
_symmetry.space_group_name_H-M   'P 1'
#
loop_
_entity.id
_entity.type
_entity.pdbx_description
1 polymer ?
#
loop_
_entity_poly.entity_id
_entity_poly.type
_entity_poly.pdbx_seq_one_letter_code
_entity_poly.pdbx_strand_id
1 'polypeptide(L)'
;MSKLVSYVCERSAEYVLIPELVRKLKERYSFVTPIYPWMTREGSRFSRGLHRESRFRVLGLYARRPKISNADDGLIHVKINQEIVVAAAVGHSLGIPMIAGCPLAKNLIELGHCNRFIWVNLAKALPSDVDFTIAVNESVLYQGPYERLVIDDLEEVLRIVELEAGWIGLDIILGAVKSIVTKSRGIGGYHPFGYMGGYKPVYLLMADQ
;
A
#
# COMPACT_ATOMS: atom_id res chain seq x y z
N MET A 1 -4.98 22.00 21.68
CA MET A 1 -5.08 20.67 21.02
C MET A 1 -3.69 20.24 20.62
N SER A 2 -3.27 19.02 20.96
CA SER A 2 -1.98 18.50 20.51
C SER A 2 -2.00 18.35 18.98
N LYS A 3 -0.92 18.75 18.32
CA LYS A 3 -0.77 18.63 16.87
C LYS A 3 -0.13 17.28 16.56
N LEU A 4 -0.76 16.52 15.66
CA LEU A 4 -0.16 15.31 15.09
C LEU A 4 0.80 15.69 13.96
N VAL A 5 2.07 15.30 14.11
CA VAL A 5 3.14 15.62 13.16
C VAL A 5 3.80 14.32 12.69
N SER A 6 4.22 14.29 11.43
CA SER A 6 5.05 13.20 10.93
C SER A 6 6.48 13.69 10.72
N TYR A 7 7.45 12.87 11.07
CA TYR A 7 8.88 13.18 10.97
C TYR A 7 9.53 12.58 9.72
N VAL A 8 8.78 11.83 8.91
CA VAL A 8 9.22 11.20 7.66
C VAL A 8 8.14 11.31 6.58
N CYS A 9 8.50 11.07 5.32
CA CYS A 9 7.55 10.93 4.23
C CYS A 9 7.22 9.46 3.94
N GLU A 10 6.23 9.22 3.08
CA GLU A 10 5.81 7.88 2.68
C GLU A 10 6.96 7.07 2.06
N ARG A 11 7.88 7.71 1.33
CA ARG A 11 9.05 7.02 0.74
C ARG A 11 9.99 6.44 1.79
N SER A 12 10.19 7.14 2.91
CA SER A 12 11.00 6.59 4.00
C SER A 12 10.29 5.42 4.69
N ALA A 13 8.95 5.45 4.79
CA ALA A 13 8.18 4.31 5.29
C ALA A 13 8.27 3.10 4.34
N GLU A 14 8.24 3.32 3.02
CA GLU A 14 8.41 2.26 2.01
C GLU A 14 9.73 1.48 2.17
N TYR A 15 10.83 2.15 2.50
CA TYR A 15 12.13 1.49 2.71
C TYR A 15 12.13 0.47 3.85
N VAL A 16 11.16 0.55 4.76
CA VAL A 16 11.02 -0.38 5.89
C VAL A 16 9.90 -1.39 5.61
N LEU A 17 8.78 -0.95 5.01
CA LEU A 17 7.61 -1.79 4.74
C LEU A 17 7.84 -2.79 3.61
N ILE A 18 8.49 -2.36 2.51
CA ILE A 18 8.65 -3.19 1.31
C ILE A 18 9.52 -4.42 1.59
N PRO A 19 10.69 -4.33 2.26
CA PRO A 19 11.49 -5.51 2.57
C PRO A 19 10.73 -6.56 3.37
N GLU A 20 9.92 -6.15 4.35
CA GLU A 20 9.15 -7.08 5.17
C GLU A 20 8.06 -7.79 4.36
N LEU A 21 7.32 -7.06 3.51
CA LEU A 21 6.35 -7.67 2.61
C LEU A 21 7.01 -8.58 1.58
N VAL A 22 8.14 -8.18 0.99
CA VAL A 22 8.88 -9.01 0.03
C VAL A 22 9.34 -10.30 0.70
N ARG A 23 9.89 -10.23 1.92
CA ARG A 23 10.29 -11.40 2.70
C ARG A 23 9.12 -12.35 2.89
N LYS A 24 7.94 -11.83 3.28
CA LYS A 24 6.75 -12.65 3.50
C LYS A 24 6.22 -13.29 2.21
N LEU A 25 6.06 -12.50 1.16
CA LEU A 25 5.54 -12.98 -0.13
C LEU A 25 6.45 -14.06 -0.75
N LYS A 26 7.77 -13.99 -0.52
CA LYS A 26 8.74 -15.00 -0.96
C LYS A 26 8.60 -16.36 -0.27
N GLU A 27 7.79 -16.46 0.79
CA GLU A 27 7.43 -17.76 1.36
C GLU A 27 6.51 -18.57 0.42
N ARG A 28 5.86 -17.91 -0.55
CA ARG A 28 4.92 -18.54 -1.51
C ARG A 28 5.31 -18.37 -2.98
N TYR A 29 6.01 -17.29 -3.32
CA TYR A 29 6.34 -16.95 -4.71
C TYR A 29 7.84 -16.92 -4.95
N SER A 30 8.29 -17.50 -6.08
CA SER A 30 9.71 -17.51 -6.48
C SER A 30 10.27 -16.10 -6.70
N PHE A 31 9.45 -15.23 -7.28
CA PHE A 31 9.81 -13.85 -7.61
C PHE A 31 8.81 -12.89 -6.96
N VAL A 32 9.36 -11.86 -6.31
CA VAL A 32 8.58 -10.75 -5.75
C VAL A 32 9.31 -9.45 -6.07
N THR A 33 8.72 -8.66 -6.97
CA THR A 33 9.33 -7.43 -7.48
C THR A 33 8.44 -6.23 -7.14
N PRO A 34 8.84 -5.38 -6.18
CA PRO A 34 8.17 -4.13 -5.95
C PRO A 34 8.45 -3.16 -7.10
N ILE A 35 7.41 -2.60 -7.69
CA ILE A 35 7.51 -1.57 -8.72
C ILE A 35 6.73 -0.33 -8.33
N TYR A 36 7.22 0.79 -8.82
CA TYR A 36 6.48 2.02 -8.89
C TYR A 36 6.26 2.32 -10.37
N PRO A 37 5.09 2.03 -10.96
CA PRO A 37 4.95 1.95 -12.41
C PRO A 37 5.00 3.34 -13.07
N TRP A 38 5.91 3.49 -14.03
CA TRP A 38 5.96 4.62 -14.97
C TRP A 38 5.71 4.14 -16.39
N MET A 39 4.82 4.83 -17.10
CA MET A 39 4.49 4.49 -18.49
C MET A 39 5.70 4.52 -19.43
N THR A 40 6.70 5.34 -19.13
CA THR A 40 7.94 5.45 -19.91
C THR A 40 9.04 4.48 -19.48
N ARG A 41 8.86 3.74 -18.37
CA ARG A 41 9.82 2.75 -17.84
C ARG A 41 9.18 1.37 -17.82
N GLU A 42 8.52 0.99 -16.74
CA GLU A 42 7.85 -0.31 -16.58
C GLU A 42 6.74 -0.51 -17.62
N GLY A 43 6.13 0.58 -18.10
CA GLY A 43 5.13 0.55 -19.16
C GLY A 43 5.64 0.76 -20.58
N SER A 44 6.96 0.82 -20.78
CA SER A 44 7.58 1.05 -22.09
C SER A 44 7.32 -0.11 -23.06
N ARG A 45 7.48 0.15 -24.37
CA ARG A 45 7.38 -0.90 -25.39
C ARG A 45 8.38 -2.03 -25.16
N PHE A 46 9.57 -1.70 -24.65
CA PHE A 46 10.60 -2.68 -24.32
C PHE A 46 10.13 -3.61 -23.19
N SER A 47 9.67 -3.05 -22.08
CA SER A 47 9.18 -3.83 -20.93
C SER A 47 7.98 -4.70 -21.29
N ARG A 48 7.04 -4.17 -22.09
CA ARG A 48 5.89 -4.95 -22.61
C ARG A 48 6.33 -6.11 -23.50
N GLY A 49 7.35 -5.90 -24.33
CA GLY A 49 7.93 -6.96 -25.16
C GLY A 49 8.61 -8.04 -24.33
N LEU A 50 9.40 -7.65 -23.32
CA LEU A 50 10.11 -8.58 -22.43
C LEU A 50 9.15 -9.46 -21.61
N HIS A 51 8.01 -8.90 -21.20
CA HIS A 51 7.04 -9.55 -20.32
C HIS A 51 5.73 -9.93 -21.01
N ARG A 52 5.76 -10.13 -22.33
CA ARG A 52 4.55 -10.42 -23.14
C ARG A 52 3.82 -11.68 -22.65
N GLU A 53 4.58 -12.73 -22.40
CA GLU A 53 4.07 -14.02 -21.93
C GLU A 53 4.11 -14.16 -20.40
N SER A 54 4.73 -13.21 -19.70
CA SER A 54 4.74 -13.19 -18.24
C SER A 54 3.33 -12.93 -17.69
N ARG A 55 3.06 -13.54 -16.53
CA ARG A 55 1.86 -13.32 -15.73
C ARG A 55 2.28 -13.07 -14.31
N PHE A 56 1.55 -12.19 -13.62
CA PHE A 56 1.83 -11.83 -12.25
C PHE A 56 0.55 -11.83 -11.43
N ARG A 57 0.65 -12.25 -10.18
CA ARG A 57 -0.25 -11.77 -9.13
C ARG A 57 0.24 -10.41 -8.66
N VAL A 58 -0.66 -9.52 -8.27
CA VAL A 58 -0.29 -8.15 -7.88
C VAL A 58 -0.94 -7.78 -6.56
N LEU A 59 -0.13 -7.24 -5.64
CA LEU A 59 -0.58 -6.60 -4.41
C LEU A 59 -0.23 -5.11 -4.46
N GLY A 60 -1.20 -4.24 -4.23
CA GLY A 60 -0.94 -2.81 -4.07
C GLY A 60 -0.73 -2.42 -2.60
N LEU A 61 0.28 -1.59 -2.35
CA LEU A 61 0.65 -1.09 -1.03
C LEU A 61 0.61 0.44 -1.01
N TYR A 62 -0.22 1.00 -0.13
CA TYR A 62 -0.10 2.38 0.32
C TYR A 62 0.68 2.43 1.64
N ALA A 63 1.98 2.74 1.57
CA ALA A 63 2.74 3.16 2.74
C ALA A 63 2.11 4.38 3.44
N ARG A 64 1.98 4.32 4.74
CA ARG A 64 1.56 5.43 5.58
C ARG A 64 2.71 5.76 6.50
N ARG A 65 2.85 7.06 6.75
CA ARG A 65 3.85 7.60 7.66
C ARG A 65 3.27 7.65 9.08
N PRO A 66 4.07 7.33 10.11
CA PRO A 66 3.63 7.49 11.48
C PRO A 66 3.40 8.98 11.77
N LYS A 67 2.33 9.29 12.50
CA LYS A 67 2.12 10.61 13.10
C LYS A 67 2.18 10.48 14.61
N ILE A 68 2.91 11.38 15.24
CA ILE A 68 3.09 11.44 16.69
C ILE A 68 2.55 12.75 17.23
N SER A 69 2.06 12.73 18.46
CA SER A 69 1.61 13.93 19.17
C SER A 69 2.81 14.71 19.69
N ASN A 70 2.84 16.03 19.47
CA ASN A 70 3.83 16.90 20.10
C ASN A 70 3.70 16.97 21.63
N ALA A 71 2.58 16.52 22.19
CA ALA A 71 2.36 16.45 23.63
C ALA A 71 2.77 15.08 24.23
N ASP A 72 3.32 14.18 23.39
CA ASP A 72 3.70 12.80 23.71
C ASP A 72 2.62 12.02 24.48
N ASP A 73 1.59 11.58 23.75
CA ASP A 73 0.56 10.67 24.26
C ASP A 73 1.01 9.19 24.23
N GLY A 74 2.26 8.92 23.84
CA GLY A 74 2.78 7.57 23.63
C GLY A 74 2.19 6.84 22.41
N LEU A 75 1.32 7.48 21.62
CA LEU A 75 0.59 6.87 20.51
C LEU A 75 1.22 7.19 19.15
N ILE A 76 1.07 6.23 18.23
CA ILE A 76 1.33 6.40 16.80
C ILE A 76 -0.01 6.42 16.08
N HIS A 77 -0.26 7.50 15.35
CA HIS A 77 -1.49 7.75 14.63
C HIS A 77 -1.30 7.50 13.13
N VAL A 78 -2.06 6.56 12.58
CA VAL A 78 -2.01 6.18 11.17
C VAL A 78 -3.28 6.69 10.47
N LYS A 79 -3.13 7.76 9.68
CA LYS A 79 -4.24 8.34 8.93
C LYS A 79 -4.40 7.65 7.57
N ILE A 80 -5.60 7.15 7.28
CA ILE A 80 -6.03 6.72 5.95
C ILE A 80 -6.94 7.80 5.37
N ASN A 81 -6.57 8.36 4.22
CA ASN A 81 -7.38 9.39 3.58
C ASN A 81 -8.45 8.77 2.67
N GLN A 82 -9.52 9.50 2.41
CA GLN A 82 -10.59 9.06 1.51
C GLN A 82 -10.08 8.67 0.11
N GLU A 83 -9.09 9.38 -0.45
CA GLU A 83 -8.57 9.06 -1.78
C GLU A 83 -7.92 7.67 -1.83
N ILE A 84 -7.33 7.22 -0.72
CA ILE A 84 -6.74 5.88 -0.59
C ILE A 84 -7.84 4.82 -0.60
N VAL A 85 -8.94 5.04 0.13
CA VAL A 85 -10.09 4.11 0.17
C VAL A 85 -10.73 3.99 -1.20
N VAL A 86 -10.98 5.11 -1.88
CA VAL A 86 -11.55 5.13 -3.24
C VAL A 86 -10.63 4.42 -4.24
N ALA A 87 -9.33 4.71 -4.18
CA ALA A 87 -8.36 4.07 -5.06
C ALA A 87 -8.25 2.56 -4.79
N ALA A 88 -8.34 2.17 -3.52
CA ALA A 88 -8.29 0.76 -3.12
C ALA A 88 -9.50 -0.03 -3.63
N ALA A 89 -10.70 0.56 -3.54
CA ALA A 89 -11.91 -0.06 -4.08
C ALA A 89 -11.83 -0.30 -5.60
N VAL A 90 -11.21 0.63 -6.35
CA VAL A 90 -10.95 0.44 -7.78
C VAL A 90 -9.91 -0.66 -8.03
N GLY A 91 -8.83 -0.72 -7.22
CA GLY A 91 -7.85 -1.79 -7.34
C GLY A 91 -8.49 -3.16 -7.13
N HIS A 92 -9.26 -3.30 -6.06
CA HIS A 92 -9.96 -4.53 -5.72
C HIS A 92 -10.95 -4.97 -6.82
N SER A 93 -11.74 -4.04 -7.39
CA SER A 93 -12.65 -4.38 -8.51
C SER A 93 -11.93 -4.78 -9.80
N LEU A 94 -10.64 -4.48 -9.92
CA LEU A 94 -9.77 -4.88 -11.03
C LEU A 94 -8.92 -6.11 -10.70
N GLY A 95 -9.20 -6.80 -9.58
CA GLY A 95 -8.47 -8.00 -9.16
C GLY A 95 -7.08 -7.73 -8.58
N ILE A 96 -6.84 -6.50 -8.11
CA ILE A 96 -5.61 -6.14 -7.40
C ILE A 96 -5.97 -5.88 -5.93
N PRO A 97 -5.72 -6.82 -5.00
CA PRO A 97 -5.87 -6.54 -3.58
C PRO A 97 -5.00 -5.36 -3.16
N MET A 98 -5.53 -4.52 -2.26
CA MET A 98 -4.91 -3.27 -1.84
C MET A 98 -4.80 -3.24 -0.32
N ILE A 99 -3.61 -2.96 0.20
CA ILE A 99 -3.36 -2.79 1.63
C ILE A 99 -2.71 -1.43 1.90
N ALA A 100 -2.78 -0.98 3.15
CA ALA A 100 -1.90 0.06 3.67
C ALA A 100 -0.98 -0.52 4.74
N GLY A 101 0.19 0.08 4.91
CA GLY A 101 1.15 -0.31 5.93
C GLY A 101 1.77 0.90 6.60
N CYS A 102 2.05 0.85 7.89
CA CYS A 102 2.78 1.91 8.60
C CYS A 102 3.83 1.29 9.53
N PRO A 103 5.10 1.73 9.49
CA PRO A 103 6.06 1.37 10.52
C PRO A 103 5.63 2.02 11.85
N LEU A 104 5.68 1.24 12.92
CA LEU A 104 5.39 1.71 14.27
C LEU A 104 6.68 2.21 14.91
N ALA A 105 7.14 3.38 14.45
CA ALA A 105 8.30 4.08 14.96
C ALA A 105 7.96 5.56 15.23
N LYS A 106 8.57 6.14 16.27
CA LYS A 106 8.35 7.52 16.73
C LYS A 106 9.50 8.46 16.35
N ASN A 107 10.64 7.94 15.90
CA ASN A 107 11.79 8.74 15.45
C ASN A 107 12.61 8.01 14.38
N LEU A 108 13.67 8.66 13.87
CA LEU A 108 14.52 8.10 12.80
C LEU A 108 15.35 6.90 13.26
N ILE A 109 15.76 6.85 14.53
CA ILE A 109 16.52 5.73 15.09
C ILE A 109 15.64 4.49 15.17
N GLU A 110 14.44 4.63 15.74
CA GLU A 110 13.43 3.56 15.79
C GLU A 110 13.04 3.10 14.39
N LEU A 111 12.90 4.02 13.43
CA LEU A 111 12.56 3.67 12.05
C LEU A 111 13.63 2.77 11.40
N GLY A 112 14.91 3.07 11.66
CA GLY A 112 16.03 2.28 11.14
C GLY A 112 16.11 0.84 11.67
N HIS A 113 15.48 0.57 12.83
CA HIS A 113 15.42 -0.75 13.46
C HIS A 113 13.99 -1.29 13.57
N CYS A 114 13.04 -0.70 12.84
CA CYS A 114 11.63 -0.99 13.01
C CYS A 114 11.31 -2.40 12.48
N ASN A 115 10.81 -3.25 13.38
CA ASN A 115 10.32 -4.60 13.09
C ASN A 115 8.82 -4.75 13.44
N ARG A 116 8.15 -3.62 13.72
CA ARG A 116 6.75 -3.55 14.11
C ARG A 116 5.99 -2.72 13.11
N PHE A 117 4.91 -3.29 12.61
CA PHE A 117 4.11 -2.69 11.56
C PHE A 117 2.65 -2.80 11.92
N ILE A 118 1.87 -1.85 11.43
CA ILE A 118 0.43 -2.04 11.29
C ILE A 118 0.10 -2.15 9.81
N TRP A 119 -0.69 -3.15 9.49
CA TRP A 119 -1.19 -3.43 8.16
C TRP A 119 -2.70 -3.26 8.16
N VAL A 120 -3.23 -2.74 7.06
CA VAL A 120 -4.66 -2.44 6.92
C VAL A 120 -5.15 -3.04 5.62
N ASN A 121 -6.17 -3.90 5.69
CA ASN A 121 -6.89 -4.38 4.53
C ASN A 121 -7.84 -3.27 4.03
N LEU A 122 -7.47 -2.63 2.92
CA LEU A 122 -8.26 -1.53 2.37
C LEU A 122 -9.53 -2.01 1.65
N ALA A 123 -9.63 -3.29 1.28
CA ALA A 123 -10.85 -3.86 0.71
C ALA A 123 -11.99 -3.95 1.75
N LYS A 124 -11.65 -4.03 3.05
CA LYS A 124 -12.64 -4.02 4.13
C LYS A 124 -13.14 -2.61 4.48
N ALA A 125 -12.53 -1.55 3.93
CA ALA A 125 -12.94 -0.18 4.18
C ALA A 125 -14.24 0.13 3.44
N LEU A 126 -15.23 0.62 4.18
CA LEU A 126 -16.51 1.06 3.67
C LEU A 126 -16.37 2.46 3.05
N PRO A 127 -17.24 2.82 2.08
CA PRO A 127 -17.30 4.19 1.56
C PRO A 127 -17.53 5.27 2.64
N SER A 128 -18.11 4.89 3.79
CA SER A 128 -18.30 5.76 4.96
C SER A 128 -17.05 5.92 5.83
N ASP A 129 -16.03 5.08 5.67
CA ASP A 129 -14.76 5.17 6.40
C ASP A 129 -13.85 6.22 5.74
N VAL A 130 -14.28 7.48 5.80
CA VAL A 130 -13.52 8.60 5.24
C VAL A 130 -12.56 9.17 6.29
N ASP A 131 -11.32 9.43 5.87
CA ASP A 131 -10.36 10.22 6.63
C ASP A 131 -10.08 9.74 8.07
N PHE A 132 -10.14 8.43 8.28
CA PHE A 132 -10.00 7.84 9.60
C PHE A 132 -8.55 7.74 10.08
N THR A 133 -8.40 7.65 11.41
CA THR A 133 -7.11 7.47 12.07
C THR A 133 -7.14 6.26 12.98
N ILE A 134 -6.13 5.41 12.84
CA ILE A 134 -5.87 4.28 13.72
C ILE A 134 -4.78 4.70 14.71
N ALA A 135 -5.08 4.67 16.02
CA ALA A 135 -4.13 5.01 17.06
C ALA A 135 -3.57 3.74 17.71
N VAL A 136 -2.25 3.58 17.70
CA VAL A 136 -1.55 2.36 18.12
C VAL A 136 -0.54 2.71 19.20
N ASN A 137 -0.38 1.86 20.20
CA ASN A 137 0.65 1.99 21.23
C ASN A 137 1.59 0.77 21.22
N GLU A 138 2.58 0.78 22.10
CA GLU A 138 3.59 -0.28 22.15
C GLU A 138 3.06 -1.63 22.64
N SER A 139 1.93 -1.67 23.35
CA SER A 139 1.44 -2.86 24.06
C SER A 139 0.14 -3.45 23.47
N VAL A 140 -0.55 -2.71 22.63
CA VAL A 140 -1.89 -3.03 22.11
C VAL A 140 -1.93 -2.71 20.61
N LEU A 141 -2.18 -3.74 19.81
CA LEU A 141 -2.68 -3.59 18.44
C LEU A 141 -4.12 -3.06 18.55
N TYR A 142 -4.24 -1.73 18.62
CA TYR A 142 -5.45 -0.94 18.41
C TYR A 142 -6.74 -1.28 19.21
N GLN A 143 -7.37 -0.25 19.81
CA GLN A 143 -8.76 -0.34 20.28
C GLN A 143 -9.58 0.78 19.64
N GLY A 144 -10.53 0.43 18.79
CA GLY A 144 -11.42 1.42 18.17
C GLY A 144 -12.28 0.86 17.02
N PRO A 145 -13.07 1.71 16.36
CA PRO A 145 -14.05 1.28 15.37
C PRO A 145 -13.44 0.65 14.10
N TYR A 146 -12.15 0.87 13.82
CA TYR A 146 -11.47 0.42 12.61
C TYR A 146 -10.67 -0.89 12.77
N GLU A 147 -10.91 -1.63 13.85
CA GLU A 147 -10.15 -2.84 14.22
C GLU A 147 -10.33 -3.92 13.15
N ARG A 148 -11.55 -4.04 12.61
CA ARG A 148 -11.88 -4.94 11.50
C ARG A 148 -11.02 -4.74 10.24
N LEU A 149 -10.40 -3.57 10.08
CA LEU A 149 -9.55 -3.25 8.94
C LEU A 149 -8.10 -3.67 9.17
N VAL A 150 -7.68 -3.84 10.43
CA VAL A 150 -6.31 -4.18 10.80
C VAL A 150 -6.03 -5.64 10.43
N ILE A 151 -4.81 -5.87 9.95
CA ILE A 151 -4.26 -7.20 9.71
C ILE A 151 -3.23 -7.46 10.81
N ASP A 152 -3.57 -8.32 11.77
CA ASP A 152 -2.73 -8.64 12.92
C ASP A 152 -1.64 -9.68 12.60
N ASP A 153 -1.83 -10.45 11.54
CA ASP A 153 -0.91 -11.49 11.08
C ASP A 153 -0.63 -11.31 9.59
N LEU A 154 0.65 -11.17 9.24
CA LEU A 154 1.08 -10.98 7.87
C LEU A 154 0.78 -12.19 6.97
N GLU A 155 0.49 -13.38 7.53
CA GLU A 155 -0.10 -14.50 6.79
C GLU A 155 -1.45 -14.14 6.14
N GLU A 156 -2.24 -13.24 6.75
CA GLU A 156 -3.48 -12.79 6.12
C GLU A 156 -3.22 -12.08 4.80
N VAL A 157 -2.08 -11.37 4.66
CA VAL A 157 -1.70 -10.76 3.37
C VAL A 157 -1.47 -11.83 2.31
N LEU A 158 -0.84 -12.96 2.65
CA LEU A 158 -0.69 -14.09 1.72
C LEU A 158 -2.04 -14.64 1.30
N ARG A 159 -2.94 -14.89 2.26
CA ARG A 159 -4.30 -15.38 2.00
C ARG A 159 -5.09 -14.42 1.11
N ILE A 160 -5.02 -13.11 1.37
CA ILE A 160 -5.67 -12.08 0.55
C ILE A 160 -5.19 -12.17 -0.90
N VAL A 161 -3.86 -12.24 -1.12
CA VAL A 161 -3.32 -12.36 -2.47
C VAL A 161 -3.76 -13.66 -3.15
N GLU A 162 -3.71 -14.79 -2.43
CA GLU A 162 -4.08 -16.09 -2.99
C GLU A 162 -5.56 -16.19 -3.38
N LEU A 163 -6.43 -15.54 -2.61
CA LEU A 163 -7.88 -15.53 -2.82
C LEU A 163 -8.33 -14.48 -3.85
N GLU A 164 -7.74 -13.29 -3.84
CA GLU A 164 -8.24 -12.15 -4.60
C GLU A 164 -7.43 -11.86 -5.88
N ALA A 165 -6.12 -12.16 -5.91
CA ALA A 165 -5.27 -11.82 -7.03
C ALA A 165 -5.25 -12.91 -8.11
N GLY A 166 -5.81 -12.60 -9.27
CA GLY A 166 -5.65 -13.39 -10.48
C GLY A 166 -4.27 -13.24 -11.13
N TRP A 167 -3.88 -14.22 -11.95
CA TRP A 167 -2.69 -14.13 -12.80
C TRP A 167 -2.96 -13.24 -14.01
N ILE A 168 -2.41 -12.03 -14.01
CA ILE A 168 -2.66 -11.02 -15.05
C ILE A 168 -1.38 -10.60 -15.77
N GLY A 169 -1.50 -10.25 -17.05
CA GLY A 169 -0.38 -9.77 -17.87
C GLY A 169 -0.05 -8.30 -17.61
N LEU A 170 1.17 -7.89 -17.97
CA LEU A 170 1.68 -6.54 -17.73
C LEU A 170 0.78 -5.43 -18.30
N ASP A 171 0.17 -5.64 -19.46
CA ASP A 171 -0.75 -4.65 -20.06
C ASP A 171 -1.99 -4.40 -19.20
N ILE A 172 -2.55 -5.46 -18.61
CA ILE A 172 -3.71 -5.37 -17.70
C ILE A 172 -3.30 -4.63 -16.42
N ILE A 173 -2.13 -4.97 -15.87
CA ILE A 173 -1.58 -4.32 -14.68
C ILE A 173 -1.45 -2.81 -14.91
N LEU A 174 -0.83 -2.41 -16.02
CA LEU A 174 -0.61 -0.99 -16.34
C LEU A 174 -1.94 -0.24 -16.59
N GLY A 175 -2.92 -0.92 -17.20
CA GLY A 175 -4.28 -0.41 -17.32
C GLY A 175 -4.94 -0.17 -15.96
N ALA A 176 -4.81 -1.12 -15.04
CA ALA A 176 -5.36 -1.02 -13.69
C ALA A 176 -4.69 0.10 -12.87
N VAL A 177 -3.36 0.17 -12.88
CA VAL A 177 -2.59 1.26 -12.25
C VAL A 177 -3.09 2.62 -12.74
N LYS A 178 -3.27 2.78 -14.05
CA LYS A 178 -3.78 4.01 -14.65
C LYS A 178 -5.16 4.37 -14.10
N SER A 179 -6.08 3.41 -14.03
CA SER A 179 -7.43 3.60 -13.48
C SER A 179 -7.42 4.00 -12.00
N ILE A 180 -6.61 3.30 -11.19
CA ILE A 180 -6.44 3.58 -9.75
C ILE A 180 -5.96 5.02 -9.53
N VAL A 181 -4.89 5.43 -10.23
CA VAL A 181 -4.31 6.78 -10.11
C VAL A 181 -5.30 7.85 -10.58
N THR A 182 -6.01 7.61 -11.68
CA THR A 182 -6.97 8.57 -12.24
C THR A 182 -8.12 8.82 -11.26
N LYS A 183 -8.67 7.76 -10.66
CA LYS A 183 -9.79 7.88 -9.71
C LYS A 183 -9.38 8.52 -8.39
N SER A 184 -8.18 8.22 -7.88
CA SER A 184 -7.65 8.82 -6.65
C SER A 184 -7.56 10.35 -6.68
N ARG A 185 -7.49 10.94 -7.89
CA ARG A 185 -7.35 12.39 -8.08
C ARG A 185 -8.67 13.10 -8.39
N GLY A 186 -9.78 12.37 -8.47
CA GLY A 186 -11.08 12.92 -8.90
C GLY A 186 -11.13 13.38 -10.36
N ILE A 187 -10.12 13.05 -11.18
CA ILE A 187 -10.04 13.50 -12.57
C ILE A 187 -10.75 12.47 -13.46
N GLY A 188 -11.87 12.84 -14.07
CA GLY A 188 -12.64 11.99 -15.00
C GLY A 188 -12.02 11.82 -16.40
N GLY A 189 -10.73 12.13 -16.59
CA GLY A 189 -10.07 12.13 -17.90
C GLY A 189 -8.54 12.02 -17.79
N TYR A 190 -7.91 11.45 -18.82
CA TYR A 190 -6.45 11.27 -18.88
C TYR A 190 -5.72 12.61 -18.89
N HIS A 191 -4.80 12.81 -17.94
CA HIS A 191 -3.85 13.93 -17.97
C HIS A 191 -2.41 13.37 -18.12
N PRO A 192 -1.62 13.78 -19.13
CA PRO A 192 -0.24 13.32 -19.33
C PRO A 192 0.67 13.58 -18.12
N PHE A 193 0.40 14.64 -17.36
CA PHE A 193 1.08 14.97 -16.11
C PHE A 193 0.46 14.33 -14.85
N GLY A 194 -0.55 13.47 -15.02
CA GLY A 194 -1.16 12.67 -13.93
C GLY A 194 -0.19 11.70 -13.26
N TYR A 195 1.04 11.58 -13.78
CA TYR A 195 2.13 10.83 -13.17
C TYR A 195 3.10 11.70 -12.33
N MET A 196 3.02 13.04 -12.37
CA MET A 196 4.05 13.94 -11.80
C MET A 196 3.81 14.47 -10.37
N GLY A 197 2.65 14.22 -9.75
CA GLY A 197 2.45 14.71 -8.37
C GLY A 197 1.16 14.21 -7.75
N GLY A 198 1.29 13.42 -6.69
CA GLY A 198 0.21 12.75 -5.96
C GLY A 198 0.74 11.44 -5.37
N TYR A 199 0.35 11.13 -4.13
CA TYR A 199 0.77 9.91 -3.46
C TYR A 199 0.22 8.69 -4.20
N LYS A 200 1.08 7.73 -4.53
CA LYS A 200 0.73 6.55 -5.35
C LYS A 200 1.18 5.29 -4.62
N PRO A 201 0.46 4.17 -4.80
CA PRO A 201 0.86 2.92 -4.19
C PRO A 201 2.08 2.34 -4.90
N VAL A 202 2.82 1.51 -4.17
CA VAL A 202 3.80 0.58 -4.73
C VAL A 202 3.07 -0.72 -5.07
N TYR A 203 3.43 -1.37 -6.16
CA TYR A 203 2.82 -2.65 -6.57
C TYR A 203 3.86 -3.75 -6.46
N LEU A 204 3.55 -4.81 -5.73
CA LEU A 204 4.39 -5.99 -5.62
C LEU A 204 3.92 -7.00 -6.65
N LEU A 205 4.76 -7.30 -7.65
CA LEU A 205 4.50 -8.29 -8.68
C LEU A 205 5.07 -9.63 -8.23
N MET A 206 4.21 -10.64 -8.20
CA MET A 206 4.54 -11.99 -7.75
C MET A 206 4.46 -12.95 -8.93
N ALA A 207 5.49 -13.79 -9.09
CA ALA A 207 5.55 -14.82 -10.12
C ALA A 207 6.24 -16.09 -9.60
N ASP A 208 5.86 -17.23 -10.17
CA ASP A 208 6.42 -18.54 -9.81
C ASP A 208 7.51 -19.01 -10.81
N GLN A 209 7.59 -18.38 -11.98
CA GLN A 209 8.54 -18.64 -13.07
C GLN A 209 9.05 -17.34 -13.67
#